data_AF-A0A4V4N8G6-F1
#
_entry.id   AF-A0A4V4N8G6-F1
#
_cell.length_a   1.000
_cell.length_b   1.000
_cell.length_c   1.000
_cell.angle_alpha   90.00
_cell.angle_beta   90.00
_cell.angle_gamma   90.00
#
_symmetry.space_group_name_H-M   'P 1'
#
loop_
_entity.id
_entity.type
_entity.pdbx_description
1 polymer ?
#
loop_
_entity_poly.entity_id
_entity_poly.type
_entity_poly.pdbx_seq_one_letter_code
_entity_poly.pdbx_strand_id
1 'polypeptide(L)'
;MTITLGRTTLVRGALLAALVLLLAGLLPALHGDGGEPAVAAVAANDPISGRCTGAQQGVIKGDTTTKGREGTYAITSLTHGLDVPFDGTSGAATGRLTHEPVVIRTDVSSATPLLLQALTRHELLTSCTFRFWRTDAKGVSRNYFRLDLTDAYLVSYRLVGRPGGDDQVVFSLVYGSVQWTWTESGVTTGAEWGQEQ
;
A
#
# COMPACT_ATOMS: atom_id res chain seq x y z
N MET A 1 -34.43 -81.42 -0.27
CA MET A 1 -35.74 -80.78 -0.48
C MET A 1 -36.01 -79.88 0.71
N THR A 2 -36.58 -78.69 0.44
CA THR A 2 -36.93 -77.59 1.37
C THR A 2 -35.88 -76.47 1.47
N ILE A 3 -36.34 -75.31 0.99
CA ILE A 3 -35.70 -74.02 0.81
C ILE A 3 -35.86 -73.20 2.09
N THR A 4 -34.92 -72.30 2.42
CA THR A 4 -35.16 -71.23 3.41
C THR A 4 -34.62 -69.91 2.87
N LEU A 5 -35.52 -68.93 2.74
CA LEU A 5 -35.30 -67.61 2.14
C LEU A 5 -34.44 -66.71 3.06
N GLY A 6 -33.49 -66.00 2.43
CA GLY A 6 -32.74 -64.92 3.08
C GLY A 6 -33.60 -63.67 3.27
N ARG A 7 -33.56 -63.11 4.49
CA ARG A 7 -34.11 -61.78 4.81
C ARG A 7 -33.03 -60.73 4.70
N THR A 8 -33.38 -59.71 3.93
CA THR A 8 -32.79 -58.38 3.78
C THR A 8 -32.38 -57.76 5.11
N THR A 9 -31.18 -57.16 5.16
CA THR A 9 -30.89 -56.05 6.09
C THR A 9 -30.10 -54.99 5.35
N LEU A 10 -30.71 -53.81 5.30
CA LEU A 10 -30.24 -52.59 4.65
C LEU A 10 -29.29 -51.89 5.63
N VAL A 11 -28.01 -51.74 5.28
CA VAL A 11 -27.09 -50.86 6.01
C VAL A 11 -26.73 -49.69 5.11
N ARG A 12 -27.30 -48.53 5.44
CA ARG A 12 -26.89 -47.21 4.94
C ARG A 12 -25.57 -46.84 5.63
N GLY A 13 -24.53 -46.51 4.87
CA GLY A 13 -23.28 -45.99 5.43
C GLY A 13 -22.39 -45.34 4.37
N ALA A 14 -22.20 -44.03 4.53
CA ALA A 14 -21.09 -43.20 4.05
C ALA A 14 -20.90 -42.97 2.53
N LEU A 15 -21.57 -41.93 2.01
CA LEU A 15 -20.96 -40.94 1.10
C LEU A 15 -19.87 -40.16 1.87
N LEU A 16 -18.76 -39.64 1.36
CA LEU A 16 -18.34 -39.27 0.00
C LEU A 16 -16.79 -39.22 -0.03
N ALA A 17 -16.24 -39.55 -1.19
CA ALA A 17 -14.82 -39.75 -1.47
C ALA A 17 -13.98 -38.46 -1.40
N ALA A 18 -12.75 -38.61 -0.89
CA ALA A 18 -11.67 -37.66 -1.04
C ALA A 18 -11.25 -37.58 -2.52
N LEU A 19 -11.30 -36.38 -3.11
CA LEU A 19 -10.77 -36.11 -4.44
C LEU A 19 -9.52 -35.24 -4.31
N VAL A 20 -8.37 -35.90 -4.27
CA VAL A 20 -7.05 -35.30 -4.51
C VAL A 20 -6.87 -35.27 -6.02
N LEU A 21 -6.85 -34.08 -6.62
CA LEU A 21 -6.41 -33.90 -8.00
C LEU A 21 -5.20 -32.96 -8.01
N LEU A 22 -4.04 -33.57 -8.26
CA LEU A 22 -2.80 -32.94 -8.70
C LEU A 22 -3.05 -32.23 -10.04
N LEU A 23 -2.84 -30.91 -10.07
CA LEU A 23 -2.63 -30.14 -11.28
C LEU A 23 -1.26 -29.46 -11.18
N ALA A 24 -0.23 -30.21 -11.56
CA ALA A 24 1.05 -29.66 -11.97
C ALA A 24 0.96 -29.39 -13.48
N GLY A 25 1.04 -28.12 -13.88
CA GLY A 25 1.14 -27.75 -15.29
C GLY A 25 0.58 -26.37 -15.60
N LEU A 26 1.48 -25.47 -16.03
CA LEU A 26 1.25 -24.12 -16.58
C LEU A 26 0.88 -23.01 -15.59
N LEU A 27 1.90 -22.49 -14.90
CA LEU A 27 2.00 -21.05 -14.64
C LEU A 27 2.81 -20.44 -15.81
N PRO A 28 2.24 -19.58 -16.66
CA PRO A 28 3.06 -18.63 -17.39
C PRO A 28 3.63 -17.65 -16.35
N ALA A 29 4.94 -17.47 -16.38
CA ALA A 29 5.59 -16.36 -15.69
C ALA A 29 5.01 -15.04 -16.22
N LEU A 30 4.11 -14.43 -15.46
CA LEU A 30 3.71 -13.03 -15.64
C LEU A 30 4.80 -12.14 -15.04
N HIS A 31 5.93 -12.05 -15.76
CA HIS A 31 6.73 -10.84 -15.78
C HIS A 31 6.06 -9.88 -16.74
N GLY A 32 5.55 -8.77 -16.20
CA GLY A 32 4.83 -7.74 -16.92
C GLY A 32 3.72 -7.20 -16.05
N ASP A 33 4.07 -6.38 -15.05
CA ASP A 33 3.09 -5.50 -14.41
C ASP A 33 2.50 -4.64 -15.53
N GLY A 34 1.21 -4.83 -15.81
CA GLY A 34 0.52 -4.21 -16.92
C GLY A 34 0.68 -2.70 -16.80
N GLY A 35 1.29 -2.08 -17.83
CA GLY A 35 1.48 -0.64 -17.87
C GLY A 35 0.20 0.09 -17.47
N GLU A 36 0.26 0.78 -16.33
CA GLU A 36 -0.90 1.46 -15.77
C GLU A 36 -1.47 2.45 -16.81
N PRO A 37 -2.80 2.52 -16.95
CA PRO A 37 -3.41 3.32 -18.00
C PRO A 37 -3.11 4.80 -17.81
N ALA A 38 -2.67 5.42 -18.91
CA ALA A 38 -2.49 6.85 -19.07
C ALA A 38 -3.79 7.62 -18.76
N VAL A 39 -3.70 8.69 -17.95
CA VAL A 39 -4.86 9.53 -17.62
C VAL A 39 -4.73 10.92 -18.25
N ALA A 40 -5.76 11.37 -18.98
CA ALA A 40 -5.88 12.74 -19.46
C ALA A 40 -5.91 13.74 -18.28
N ALA A 41 -5.14 14.83 -18.37
CA ALA A 41 -4.96 15.77 -17.28
C ALA A 41 -6.27 16.44 -16.84
N VAL A 42 -6.49 16.46 -15.52
CA VAL A 42 -7.37 17.41 -14.83
C VAL A 42 -6.47 18.40 -14.11
N ALA A 43 -6.80 19.69 -14.17
CA ALA A 43 -6.00 20.83 -13.72
C ALA A 43 -5.87 20.97 -12.18
N ALA A 44 -5.59 19.88 -11.47
CA ALA A 44 -5.23 19.91 -10.05
C ALA A 44 -3.75 19.54 -9.92
N ASN A 45 -2.97 20.50 -9.42
CA ASN A 45 -1.51 20.44 -9.26
C ASN A 45 -1.04 19.44 -8.20
N ASP A 46 -1.88 18.50 -7.73
CA ASP A 46 -1.52 17.57 -6.66
C ASP A 46 -0.49 16.57 -7.21
N PRO A 47 0.80 16.75 -6.85
CA PRO A 47 1.86 15.95 -7.44
C PRO A 47 1.85 14.53 -6.86
N ILE A 48 1.18 14.33 -5.73
CA ILE A 48 1.22 13.10 -4.97
C ILE A 48 -0.20 12.72 -4.55
N SER A 49 -0.54 11.44 -4.68
CA SER A 49 -1.79 10.86 -4.15
C SER A 49 -1.48 9.72 -3.20
N GLY A 50 -2.20 9.63 -2.08
CA GLY A 50 -2.05 8.57 -1.10
C GLY A 50 -3.30 7.72 -0.90
N ARG A 51 -3.10 6.46 -0.52
CA ARG A 51 -4.14 5.56 -0.03
C ARG A 51 -3.54 4.59 0.99
N CYS A 52 -4.21 4.41 2.11
CA CYS A 52 -3.87 3.37 3.08
C CYS A 52 -5.05 2.41 3.30
N THR A 53 -4.75 1.19 3.72
CA THR A 53 -5.73 0.19 4.15
C THR A 53 -5.47 -0.12 5.62
N GLY A 54 -6.42 0.22 6.49
CA GLY A 54 -6.38 -0.14 7.90
C GLY A 54 -6.88 -1.56 8.13
N ALA A 55 -6.28 -2.27 9.08
CA ALA A 55 -6.67 -3.63 9.44
C ALA A 55 -8.12 -3.72 9.98
N GLN A 56 -8.64 -2.64 10.55
CA GLN A 56 -9.99 -2.57 11.12
C GLN A 56 -10.95 -1.78 10.21
N GLN A 57 -10.47 -0.68 9.62
CA GLN A 57 -11.30 0.22 8.81
C GLN A 57 -11.42 -0.20 7.34
N GLY A 58 -10.54 -1.10 6.86
CA GLY A 58 -10.37 -1.36 5.44
C GLY A 58 -9.76 -0.15 4.73
N VAL A 59 -10.13 0.05 3.46
CA VAL A 59 -9.57 1.13 2.65
C VAL A 59 -9.97 2.50 3.22
N ILE A 60 -8.97 3.31 3.56
CA ILE A 60 -9.15 4.72 3.94
C ILE A 60 -9.37 5.52 2.64
N LYS A 61 -10.64 5.82 2.36
CA LYS A 61 -11.04 6.57 1.17
C LYS A 61 -10.80 8.07 1.36
N GLY A 62 -10.17 8.69 0.37
CA GLY A 62 -10.14 10.14 0.22
C GLY A 62 -11.22 10.64 -0.75
N ASP A 63 -11.17 11.94 -1.03
CA ASP A 63 -12.14 12.70 -1.82
C ASP A 63 -11.69 12.99 -3.26
N THR A 64 -10.52 12.51 -3.69
CA THR A 64 -10.07 12.71 -5.07
C THR A 64 -11.03 12.03 -6.04
N THR A 65 -11.50 12.78 -7.04
CA THR A 65 -12.40 12.30 -8.11
C THR A 65 -11.72 12.25 -9.48
N THR A 66 -10.46 12.73 -9.56
CA THR A 66 -9.66 12.69 -10.78
C THR A 66 -9.50 11.27 -11.28
N LYS A 67 -9.69 11.08 -12.59
CA LYS A 67 -9.60 9.78 -13.23
C LYS A 67 -8.26 9.10 -12.93
N GLY A 68 -8.27 7.81 -12.60
CA GLY A 68 -7.09 7.03 -12.21
C GLY A 68 -6.52 7.36 -10.83
N ARG A 69 -7.16 8.23 -10.05
CA ARG A 69 -6.80 8.57 -8.66
C ARG A 69 -8.03 8.55 -7.74
N GLU A 70 -9.15 8.01 -8.19
CA GLU A 70 -10.43 8.10 -7.50
C GLU A 70 -10.36 7.46 -6.12
N GLY A 71 -10.84 8.17 -5.10
CA GLY A 71 -10.85 7.71 -3.71
C GLY A 71 -9.47 7.71 -3.04
N THR A 72 -8.46 8.34 -3.64
CA THR A 72 -7.21 8.71 -2.93
C THR A 72 -7.39 10.05 -2.22
N TYR A 73 -6.46 10.38 -1.32
CA TYR A 73 -6.33 11.73 -0.78
C TYR A 73 -5.12 12.42 -1.43
N ALA A 74 -5.27 13.71 -1.73
CA ALA A 74 -4.21 14.53 -2.30
C ALA A 74 -3.13 14.82 -1.25
N ILE A 75 -1.86 14.72 -1.63
CA ILE A 75 -0.72 15.01 -0.76
C ILE A 75 0.03 16.19 -1.38
N THR A 76 0.14 17.27 -0.61
CA THR A 76 0.82 18.50 -1.02
C THR A 76 2.33 18.42 -0.82
N SER A 77 2.81 17.62 0.15
CA SER A 77 4.23 17.29 0.29
C SER A 77 4.44 15.95 0.98
N LEU A 78 5.48 15.21 0.56
CA LEU A 78 5.94 13.99 1.23
C LEU A 78 7.45 14.08 1.44
N THR A 79 7.91 13.79 2.65
CA THR A 79 9.35 13.59 2.95
C THR A 79 9.58 12.20 3.50
N HIS A 80 10.67 11.58 3.08
CA HIS A 80 11.10 10.25 3.50
C HIS A 80 12.61 10.16 3.33
N GLY A 81 13.29 9.55 4.30
CA GLY A 81 14.74 9.46 4.36
C GLY A 81 15.20 8.11 4.89
N LEU A 82 16.40 7.72 4.45
CA LEU A 82 17.18 6.64 5.04
C LEU A 82 18.64 7.09 5.08
N ASP A 83 19.29 6.84 6.21
CA ASP A 83 20.65 7.29 6.45
C ASP A 83 21.54 6.13 6.89
N VAL A 84 22.71 6.02 6.28
CA VAL A 84 23.77 5.14 6.78
C VAL A 84 24.73 6.04 7.58
N PRO A 85 24.87 5.85 8.90
CA PRO A 85 25.79 6.65 9.69
C PRO A 85 27.22 6.37 9.24
N PHE A 86 28.04 7.41 9.16
CA PHE A 86 29.41 7.34 8.68
C PHE A 86 30.35 8.20 9.55
N ASP A 87 31.62 7.85 9.55
CA ASP A 87 32.68 8.60 10.19
C ASP A 87 33.01 9.85 9.35
N GLY A 88 32.90 11.03 9.96
CA GLY A 88 33.03 12.31 9.25
C GLY A 88 34.45 12.60 8.71
N THR A 89 35.47 11.86 9.15
CA THR A 89 36.86 12.05 8.68
C THR A 89 37.20 11.12 7.53
N SER A 90 36.85 9.84 7.64
CA SER A 90 37.21 8.80 6.68
C SER A 90 36.12 8.52 5.64
N GLY A 91 34.87 8.90 5.90
CA GLY A 91 33.70 8.53 5.10
C GLY A 91 33.29 7.07 5.25
N ALA A 92 33.93 6.30 6.14
CA ALA A 92 33.61 4.90 6.37
C ALA A 92 32.26 4.76 7.09
N ALA A 93 31.42 3.81 6.67
CA ALA A 93 30.17 3.51 7.38
C ALA A 93 30.46 3.04 8.81
N THR A 94 29.77 3.62 9.78
CA THR A 94 29.92 3.33 11.22
C THR A 94 28.73 2.56 11.80
N GLY A 95 27.71 2.29 10.99
CA GLY A 95 26.52 1.59 11.43
C GLY A 95 25.63 1.17 10.27
N ARG A 96 24.44 0.70 10.64
CA ARG A 96 23.45 0.16 9.71
C ARG A 96 22.53 1.25 9.17
N LEU A 97 21.84 0.92 8.09
CA LEU A 97 20.82 1.77 7.50
C LEU A 97 19.78 2.11 8.56
N THR A 98 19.55 3.39 8.77
CA THR A 98 18.56 3.90 9.71
C THR A 98 17.41 4.48 8.91
N HIS A 99 16.21 4.03 9.20
CA HIS A 99 14.99 4.50 8.55
C HIS A 99 14.47 5.77 9.23
N GLU A 100 13.95 6.69 8.42
CA GLU A 100 13.16 7.82 8.91
C GLU A 100 11.66 7.60 8.64
N PRO A 101 10.78 8.20 9.47
CA PRO A 101 9.34 8.19 9.21
C PRO A 101 9.00 8.82 7.86
N VAL A 102 7.98 8.29 7.18
CA VAL A 102 7.36 9.00 6.05
C VAL A 102 6.48 10.11 6.62
N VAL A 103 6.72 11.35 6.23
CA VAL A 103 5.90 12.50 6.64
C VAL A 103 5.11 13.01 5.46
N ILE A 104 3.78 12.94 5.56
CA ILE A 104 2.86 13.45 4.55
C ILE A 104 2.17 14.71 5.04
N ARG A 105 1.96 15.65 4.12
CA ARG A 105 1.12 16.83 4.30
C ARG A 105 -0.01 16.75 3.31
N THR A 106 -1.24 16.87 3.80
CA THR A 106 -2.47 16.88 3.01
C THR A 106 -3.32 18.05 3.48
N ASP A 107 -4.19 18.54 2.60
CA ASP A 107 -5.25 19.44 3.03
C ASP A 107 -6.29 18.64 3.83
N VAL A 108 -7.06 19.32 4.67
CA VAL A 108 -8.16 18.70 5.42
C VAL A 108 -9.19 18.17 4.43
N SER A 109 -9.38 16.85 4.46
CA SER A 109 -10.15 16.09 3.48
C SER A 109 -11.03 15.05 4.18
N SER A 110 -11.88 14.37 3.41
CA SER A 110 -12.70 13.25 3.93
C SER A 110 -11.88 12.11 4.56
N ALA A 111 -10.61 11.94 4.17
CA ALA A 111 -9.70 10.94 4.75
C ALA A 111 -9.15 11.35 6.12
N THR A 112 -9.16 12.64 6.47
CA THR A 112 -8.56 13.17 7.71
C THR A 112 -9.09 12.51 8.98
N PRO A 113 -10.42 12.41 9.22
CA PRO A 113 -10.93 11.72 10.41
C PRO A 113 -10.59 10.23 10.44
N LEU A 114 -10.48 9.56 9.29
CA LEU A 114 -10.13 8.14 9.20
C LEU A 114 -8.66 7.89 9.54
N LEU A 115 -7.76 8.75 9.03
CA LEU A 115 -6.34 8.74 9.39
C LEU A 115 -6.15 9.04 10.89
N LEU A 116 -6.88 10.02 11.43
CA LEU A 116 -6.88 10.30 12.87
C LEU A 116 -7.42 9.12 13.69
N GLN A 117 -8.44 8.42 13.20
CA GLN A 117 -8.94 7.21 13.85
C GLN A 117 -7.88 6.11 13.87
N ALA A 118 -7.14 5.92 12.77
CA ALA A 118 -6.05 4.96 12.71
C ALA A 118 -4.91 5.35 13.68
N LEU A 119 -4.55 6.63 13.76
CA LEU A 119 -3.57 7.14 14.73
C LEU A 119 -4.02 6.91 16.18
N THR A 120 -5.22 7.39 16.54
CA THR A 120 -5.73 7.36 17.92
C THR A 120 -5.99 5.95 18.45
N ARG A 121 -6.25 5.00 17.55
CA ARG A 121 -6.42 3.57 17.90
C ARG A 121 -5.15 2.75 17.73
N HIS A 122 -4.05 3.37 17.33
CA HIS A 122 -2.82 2.69 16.98
C HIS A 122 -3.08 1.50 16.02
N GLU A 123 -3.88 1.76 14.99
CA GLU A 123 -4.31 0.76 14.03
C GLU A 123 -3.18 0.44 13.05
N LEU A 124 -2.97 -0.87 12.82
CA LEU A 124 -2.09 -1.35 11.75
C LEU A 124 -2.67 -0.95 10.39
N LEU A 125 -1.90 -0.19 9.62
CA LEU A 125 -2.14 0.05 8.21
C LEU A 125 -1.40 -1.03 7.41
N THR A 126 -2.13 -2.06 6.98
CA THR A 126 -1.54 -3.21 6.27
C THR A 126 -0.86 -2.81 4.96
N SER A 127 -1.30 -1.72 4.34
CA SER A 127 -0.66 -1.11 3.18
C SER A 127 -0.87 0.39 3.16
N CYS A 128 0.14 1.14 2.73
CA CYS A 128 0.03 2.53 2.32
C CYS A 128 0.77 2.74 1.00
N THR A 129 0.08 3.20 -0.03
CA THR A 129 0.66 3.48 -1.35
C THR A 129 0.62 4.98 -1.62
N PHE A 130 1.79 5.56 -1.90
CA PHE A 130 1.96 6.93 -2.33
C PHE A 130 2.46 6.94 -3.78
N ARG A 131 1.76 7.67 -4.65
CA ARG A 131 2.05 7.74 -6.08
C ARG A 131 2.41 9.15 -6.47
N PHE A 132 3.50 9.30 -7.20
CA PHE A 132 4.02 10.56 -7.67
C PHE A 132 3.72 10.71 -9.15
N TRP A 133 3.13 11.84 -9.50
CA TRP A 133 2.58 12.09 -10.81
C TRP A 133 3.33 13.22 -11.49
N ARG A 134 3.59 13.05 -12.78
CA ARG A 134 4.12 14.09 -13.65
C ARG A 134 3.30 14.15 -14.94
N THR A 135 3.16 15.35 -15.48
CA THR A 135 2.53 15.54 -16.78
C THR A 135 3.59 15.42 -17.86
N ASP A 136 3.36 14.55 -18.85
CA ASP A 136 4.25 14.41 -19.99
C ASP A 136 4.08 15.56 -21.00
N ALA A 137 4.96 15.61 -22.02
CA ALA A 137 4.90 16.64 -23.06
C ALA A 137 3.58 16.65 -23.87
N LYS A 138 2.77 15.60 -23.77
CA LYS A 138 1.46 15.49 -24.44
C LYS A 138 0.31 15.90 -23.51
N GLY A 139 0.61 16.40 -22.31
CA GLY A 139 -0.41 16.80 -21.34
C GLY A 139 -1.06 15.62 -20.61
N VAL A 140 -0.46 14.43 -20.64
CA VAL A 140 -1.00 13.24 -19.98
C VAL A 140 -0.34 13.09 -18.62
N SER A 141 -1.15 12.94 -17.57
CA SER A 141 -0.65 12.68 -16.22
C SER A 141 -0.29 11.21 -16.08
N ARG A 142 0.93 10.94 -15.63
CA ARG A 142 1.43 9.57 -15.42
C ARG A 142 2.07 9.45 -14.06
N ASN A 143 1.75 8.34 -13.39
CA ASN A 143 2.47 7.89 -12.20
C ASN A 143 3.88 7.48 -12.66
N TYR A 144 4.92 8.16 -12.19
CA TYR A 144 6.30 7.87 -12.56
C TYR A 144 7.08 7.18 -11.44
N PHE A 145 6.61 7.31 -10.19
CA PHE A 145 7.27 6.77 -9.03
C PHE A 145 6.25 6.40 -7.95
N ARG A 146 6.47 5.25 -7.30
CA ARG A 146 5.60 4.75 -6.24
C ARG A 146 6.42 4.42 -5.00
N LEU A 147 5.88 4.77 -3.85
CA LEU A 147 6.37 4.42 -2.52
C LEU A 147 5.28 3.61 -1.83
N ASP A 148 5.55 2.33 -1.58
CA ASP A 148 4.64 1.42 -0.88
C ASP A 148 5.20 1.10 0.49
N LEU A 149 4.38 1.27 1.53
CA LEU A 149 4.68 0.86 2.90
C LEU A 149 3.84 -0.35 3.25
N THR A 150 4.45 -1.32 3.92
CA THR A 150 3.77 -2.47 4.52
C THR A 150 3.86 -2.38 6.04
N ASP A 151 2.79 -2.78 6.71
CA ASP A 151 2.68 -2.78 8.16
C ASP A 151 3.04 -1.42 8.80
N ALA A 152 2.35 -0.39 8.33
CA ALA A 152 2.56 0.98 8.76
C ALA A 152 1.70 1.38 9.97
N TYR A 153 2.18 2.36 10.73
CA TYR A 153 1.47 2.99 11.81
C TYR A 153 1.62 4.50 11.70
N LEU A 154 0.51 5.22 11.88
CA LEU A 154 0.56 6.65 12.14
C LEU A 154 1.09 6.89 13.55
N VAL A 155 2.09 7.77 13.69
CA VAL A 155 2.76 8.08 14.97
C VAL A 155 2.66 9.54 15.36
N SER A 156 2.30 10.42 14.43
CA SER A 156 2.14 11.85 14.71
C SER A 156 1.08 12.49 13.82
N TYR A 157 0.45 13.54 14.35
CA TYR A 157 -0.48 14.41 13.66
C TYR A 157 -0.25 15.86 14.08
N ARG A 158 -0.35 16.79 13.13
CA ARG A 158 -0.39 18.23 13.38
C ARG A 158 -1.35 18.94 12.44
N LEU A 159 -2.31 19.67 12.99
CA LEU A 159 -3.14 20.63 12.24
C LEU A 159 -2.39 21.95 12.06
N VAL A 160 -2.40 22.48 10.85
CA VAL A 160 -1.79 23.75 10.46
C VAL A 160 -2.87 24.58 9.79
N GLY A 161 -3.45 25.52 10.54
CA GLY A 161 -4.41 26.46 9.99
C GLY A 161 -3.73 27.48 9.09
N ARG A 162 -4.30 27.76 7.91
CA ARG A 162 -3.72 28.72 6.95
C ARG A 162 -4.68 29.87 6.66
N PRO A 163 -4.32 31.12 7.01
CA PRO A 163 -5.11 32.28 6.60
C PRO A 163 -5.20 32.39 5.07
N GLY A 164 -6.41 32.33 4.51
CA GLY A 164 -6.67 32.53 3.08
C GLY A 164 -6.35 31.34 2.17
N GLY A 165 -6.14 30.15 2.73
CA GLY A 165 -6.00 28.90 1.96
C GLY A 165 -6.58 27.72 2.73
N ASP A 166 -6.45 26.52 2.16
CA ASP A 166 -6.95 25.31 2.82
C ASP A 166 -6.10 24.95 4.05
N ASP A 167 -6.80 24.58 5.12
CA ASP A 167 -6.16 24.07 6.33
C ASP A 167 -5.48 22.74 6.04
N GLN A 168 -4.29 22.55 6.61
CA GLN A 168 -3.46 21.40 6.32
C GLN A 168 -3.26 20.53 7.53
N VAL A 169 -3.08 19.25 7.30
CA VAL A 169 -2.69 18.28 8.31
C VAL A 169 -1.40 17.59 7.90
N VAL A 170 -0.52 17.42 8.87
CA VAL A 170 0.76 16.71 8.71
C VAL A 170 0.68 15.44 9.52
N PHE A 171 0.92 14.30 8.87
CA PHE A 171 0.98 12.99 9.50
C PHE A 171 2.37 12.41 9.34
N SER A 172 2.83 11.66 10.35
CA SER A 172 4.06 10.87 10.27
C SER A 172 3.73 9.39 10.40
N LEU A 173 4.33 8.57 9.54
CA LEU A 173 4.15 7.13 9.48
C LEU A 173 5.49 6.43 9.71
N VAL A 174 5.50 5.44 10.60
CA VAL A 174 6.53 4.40 10.63
C VAL A 174 5.98 3.15 9.97
N TYR A 175 6.85 2.23 9.55
CA TYR A 175 6.48 1.10 8.73
C TYR A 175 7.36 -0.11 9.02
N GLY A 176 6.84 -1.31 8.75
CA GLY A 176 7.61 -2.55 8.78
C GLY A 176 8.52 -2.67 7.56
N SER A 177 8.00 -2.37 6.36
CA SER A 177 8.81 -2.36 5.14
C SER A 177 8.42 -1.23 4.20
N VAL A 178 9.37 -0.87 3.34
CA VAL A 178 9.18 0.11 2.29
C VAL A 178 9.69 -0.41 0.96
N GLN A 179 8.96 -0.10 -0.11
CA GLN A 179 9.30 -0.42 -1.48
C GLN A 179 9.19 0.83 -2.36
N TRP A 180 10.22 1.06 -3.17
CA TRP A 180 10.25 2.09 -4.19
C TRP A 180 10.17 1.46 -5.57
N THR A 181 9.34 2.01 -6.43
CA THR A 181 9.17 1.52 -7.81
C THR A 181 9.27 2.66 -8.81
N TRP A 182 10.19 2.54 -9.78
CA TRP A 182 10.20 3.37 -10.98
C TRP A 182 9.26 2.75 -12.03
N THR A 183 8.05 3.31 -12.12
CA THR A 183 6.91 2.66 -12.76
C THR A 183 7.08 2.43 -14.25
N GLU A 184 7.81 3.30 -14.96
CA GLU A 184 8.03 3.19 -16.41
C GLU A 184 8.84 1.93 -16.77
N SER A 185 9.79 1.54 -15.92
CA SER A 185 10.63 0.35 -16.12
C SER A 185 10.18 -0.88 -15.33
N GLY A 186 9.33 -0.67 -14.31
CA GLY A 186 8.98 -1.68 -13.32
C GLY A 186 10.08 -1.97 -12.28
N VAL A 187 11.27 -1.37 -12.39
CA VAL A 187 12.36 -1.57 -11.43
C VAL A 187 11.89 -1.21 -10.04
N THR A 188 12.17 -2.12 -9.11
CA THR A 188 11.69 -2.08 -7.74
C THR A 188 12.83 -2.41 -6.79
N THR A 189 12.88 -1.74 -5.66
CA THR A 189 13.81 -2.03 -4.55
C THR A 189 13.08 -1.77 -3.24
N GLY A 190 13.46 -2.46 -2.17
CA GLY A 190 12.84 -2.27 -0.85
C GLY A 190 13.81 -2.48 0.29
N ALA A 191 13.37 -2.12 1.49
CA ALA A 191 14.09 -2.25 2.75
C ALA A 191 13.10 -2.55 3.90
N GLU A 192 13.59 -3.25 4.92
CA GLU A 192 12.82 -3.69 6.09
C GLU A 192 13.28 -2.92 7.33
N TRP A 193 12.36 -2.25 8.02
CA TRP A 193 12.64 -1.56 9.26
C TRP A 193 12.79 -2.57 10.41
N GLY A 194 14.01 -2.67 10.94
CA GLY A 194 14.29 -3.43 12.17
C GLY A 194 14.58 -4.92 11.97
N GLN A 195 14.72 -5.40 10.72
CA GLN A 195 15.04 -6.80 10.41
C GLN A 195 16.41 -7.02 9.76
N GLU A 196 17.27 -6.00 9.69
CA GLU A 196 18.66 -6.23 9.30
C GLU A 196 19.33 -7.09 10.39
N GLN A 197 19.64 -8.36 10.11
CA GLN A 197 20.44 -9.29 10.94
C GLN A 197 21.88 -9.31 10.45
#